data_AF-A0A7K2YWH5-F1
#
_entry.id   AF-A0A7K2YWH5-F1
#
_cell.length_a   1.000
_cell.length_b   1.000
_cell.length_c   1.000
_cell.angle_alpha   90.00
_cell.angle_beta   90.00
_cell.angle_gamma   90.00
#
_symmetry.space_group_name_H-M   'P 1'
#
loop_
_entity.id
_entity.type
_entity.pdbx_description
1 polymer ?
#
loop_
_entity_poly.entity_id
_entity_poly.type
_entity_poly.pdbx_seq_one_letter_code
_entity_poly.pdbx_strand_id
1 'polypeptide(L)' 'GFAPIAVGEDRALVAVLEAAGRRVLRTDALRVLTSARTDPRAPAGFGRDLLLRGGACPL' A
#
# COMPACT_ATOMS: atom_id res chain seq x y z
N GLY A 1 -16.40 -5.91 0.91
CA GLY A 1 -15.79 -4.70 1.51
C GLY A 1 -14.37 -5.01 1.94
N PHE A 2 -13.68 -4.07 2.61
CA PHE A 2 -12.36 -4.32 3.19
C PHE A 2 -12.46 -5.16 4.46
N ALA A 3 -11.52 -6.09 4.64
CA ALA A 3 -11.41 -6.86 5.87
C ALA A 3 -10.90 -5.96 7.00
N PRO A 4 -11.37 -6.12 8.25
CA PRO A 4 -10.92 -5.33 9.41
C PRO A 4 -9.57 -5.84 9.92
N ILE A 5 -8.52 -5.75 9.09
CA ILE A 5 -7.16 -6.12 9.43
C ILE A 5 -6.28 -4.89 9.60
N ALA A 6 -5.25 -5.00 10.43
CA ALA A 6 -4.41 -3.85 10.80
C ALA A 6 -3.58 -3.31 9.62
N VAL A 7 -3.19 -4.18 8.69
CA VAL A 7 -2.37 -3.83 7.53
C VAL A 7 -2.74 -4.72 6.34
N GLY A 8 -2.81 -4.11 5.15
CA GLY A 8 -2.92 -4.82 3.89
C GLY A 8 -4.36 -5.18 3.50
N GLU A 9 -5.35 -4.41 3.96
CA GLU A 9 -6.75 -4.62 3.63
C GLU A 9 -7.01 -4.55 2.11
N ASP A 10 -6.26 -3.69 1.42
CA ASP A 10 -6.28 -3.53 -0.04
C ASP A 10 -5.77 -4.76 -0.77
N ARG A 11 -4.64 -5.32 -0.33
CA ARG A 11 -4.07 -6.56 -0.84
C ARG A 11 -5.02 -7.74 -0.62
N ALA A 12 -5.66 -7.80 0.56
CA ALA A 12 -6.65 -8.82 0.86
C ALA A 12 -7.88 -8.70 -0.05
N LEU A 13 -8.39 -7.49 -0.28
CA LEU A 13 -9.50 -7.25 -1.21
C LEU A 13 -9.16 -7.70 -2.63
N VAL A 14 -7.97 -7.33 -3.12
CA VAL A 14 -7.50 -7.71 -4.46
C VAL A 14 -7.39 -9.24 -4.61
N ALA A 15 -6.86 -9.94 -3.60
CA ALA A 15 -6.78 -11.40 -3.62
C ALA A 15 -8.16 -12.06 -3.69
N VAL A 16 -9.14 -11.55 -2.95
CA VAL A 16 -10.53 -12.04 -3.01
C VAL A 16 -11.17 -11.78 -4.37
N LEU A 17 -10.92 -10.61 -4.98
CA LEU A 17 -11.43 -10.29 -6.31
C LEU A 17 -10.85 -11.25 -7.38
N GLU A 18 -9.54 -11.49 -7.34
CA GLU A 18 -8.87 -12.43 -8.25
C GLU A 18 -9.39 -13.87 -8.05
N ALA A 19 -9.55 -14.32 -6.80
CA ALA A 19 -10.13 -15.63 -6.48
C ALA A 19 -11.59 -15.76 -6.94
N ALA A 20 -12.34 -14.67 -6.99
CA ALA A 20 -13.70 -14.62 -7.53
C ALA A 20 -13.76 -14.50 -9.08
N GLY A 21 -12.61 -14.65 -9.77
CA GLY A 21 -12.53 -14.58 -11.23
C GLY A 21 -12.62 -13.16 -11.80
N ARG A 22 -12.47 -12.12 -10.97
CA ARG A 22 -12.44 -10.72 -11.44
C ARG A 22 -11.04 -10.34 -11.90
N ARG A 23 -10.98 -9.52 -12.95
CA ARG A 23 -9.72 -8.97 -13.46
C ARG A 23 -9.39 -7.65 -12.76
N VAL A 24 -8.22 -7.58 -12.14
CA VAL A 24 -7.67 -6.35 -11.57
C VAL A 24 -6.65 -5.78 -12.54
N LEU A 25 -6.90 -4.55 -13.04
CA LEU A 25 -5.97 -3.86 -13.92
C LEU A 25 -4.69 -3.50 -13.15
N ARG A 26 -3.53 -3.90 -13.68
CA ARG A 26 -2.21 -3.46 -13.22
C ARG A 26 -1.65 -2.49 -14.25
N THR A 27 -1.37 -1.25 -13.87
CA THR A 27 -0.88 -0.22 -14.79
C THR A 27 -0.02 0.80 -14.07
N ASP A 28 0.97 1.33 -14.77
CA ASP A 28 1.84 2.44 -14.37
C ASP A 28 1.46 3.77 -15.07
N ALA A 29 0.38 3.77 -15.87
CA ALA A 29 -0.13 4.96 -16.56
C ALA A 29 -0.71 6.01 -15.59
N LEU A 30 -1.09 5.59 -14.37
CA LEU A 30 -1.64 6.44 -13.31
C LEU A 30 -0.70 6.39 -12.11
N ARG A 31 0.32 7.25 -12.12
CA ARG A 31 1.28 7.33 -11.01
C ARG A 31 0.71 8.17 -9.89
N VAL A 32 0.86 7.68 -8.66
CA VAL A 32 0.51 8.43 -7.45
C VAL A 32 1.78 8.80 -6.69
N LEU A 33 1.82 10.02 -6.17
CA LEU A 33 2.88 10.45 -5.26
C LEU A 33 2.45 10.10 -3.83
N THR A 34 3.26 9.30 -3.15
CA THR A 34 3.08 9.04 -1.72
C THR A 34 3.71 10.16 -0.91
N SER A 35 3.09 10.55 0.20
CA SER A 35 3.67 11.55 1.11
C SER A 35 4.96 11.02 1.72
N ALA A 36 5.99 11.86 1.86
CA ALA A 36 7.26 11.56 2.53
C ALA A 36 7.13 11.53 4.08
N ARG A 37 6.02 11.02 4.62
CA ARG A 37 5.80 10.93 6.07
C ARG A 37 6.83 10.01 6.69
N THR A 38 7.52 10.53 7.71
CA THR A 38 8.47 9.78 8.52
C THR A 38 7.82 9.10 9.73
N ASP A 39 6.56 9.42 10.02
CA ASP A 39 5.74 8.78 11.06
C ASP A 39 4.54 8.02 10.43
N PRO A 40 4.66 6.68 10.26
CA PRO A 40 3.63 5.88 9.60
C PRO A 40 2.47 5.54 10.54
N ARG A 41 1.23 5.83 10.10
CA ARG A 41 0.00 5.47 10.84
C ARG A 41 -0.19 3.97 11.01
N ALA A 42 0.34 3.18 10.08
CA ALA A 42 0.34 1.72 10.12
C ALA A 42 1.80 1.27 10.25
N PRO A 43 2.27 0.86 11.44
CA PRO A 43 3.69 0.56 11.69
C PRO A 43 4.26 -0.57 10.82
N ALA A 44 3.41 -1.46 10.31
CA ALA A 44 3.80 -2.51 9.37
C ALA A 44 3.29 -2.27 7.93
N GLY A 45 2.75 -1.08 7.64
CA GLY A 45 2.30 -0.69 6.30
C GLY A 45 3.40 -0.08 5.43
N PHE A 46 3.02 0.40 4.25
CA PHE A 46 3.96 0.92 3.23
C PHE A 46 4.89 2.04 3.73
N GLY A 47 4.46 2.85 4.70
CA GLY A 47 5.33 3.88 5.29
C GLY A 47 6.59 3.31 5.96
N ARG A 48 6.53 2.11 6.53
CA ARG A 48 7.71 1.40 7.02
C ARG A 48 8.68 1.07 5.89
N ASP A 49 8.17 0.58 4.76
CA ASP A 49 9.00 0.25 3.60
C ASP A 49 9.68 1.50 3.04
N LEU A 50 8.97 2.63 3.04
CA LEU A 50 9.53 3.92 2.64
C LEU A 50 10.65 4.38 3.58
N LEU A 51 10.51 4.21 4.90
CA LEU A 51 11.57 4.51 5.86
C LEU A 51 12.79 3.60 5.70
N LEU A 52 12.59 2.33 5.39
CA LEU A 52 13.68 1.38 5.16
C LEU A 52 14.45 1.67 3.85
N ARG A 53 13.77 2.23 2.84
CA ARG A 53 14.33 2.48 1.51
C ARG A 53 14.79 3.91 1.29
N GLY A 54 14.17 4.85 1.98
CA GLY A 54 14.55 6.26 2.01
C GLY A 54 15.39 6.52 3.25
N GLY A 55 16.72 6.56 3.09
CA GLY A 55 17.53 7.37 4.00
C GLY A 55 16.90 8.77 4.00
N ALA A 56 16.57 9.27 5.19
CA ALA A 56 15.80 10.49 5.40
C ALA A 56 16.16 11.54 4.33
N CYS A 57 15.22 11.85 3.44
CA CYS A 57 15.35 13.04 2.60
C CYS A 57 15.29 14.21 3.59
N PRO A 58 16.39 14.95 3.84
CA PRO A 58 16.35 16.06 4.77
C PRO A 58 15.46 17.13 4.14
N LEU A 59 14.47 17.58 4.90
CA LEU A 59 13.75 18.82 4.63
C LEU A 59 14.71 20.01 4.67
#